data_AF-A0A6G1BG34-F1
#
_entry.id   AF-A0A6G1BG34-F1
#
_cell.length_a   1.000
_cell.length_b   1.000
_cell.length_c   1.000
_cell.angle_alpha   90.00
_cell.angle_beta   90.00
_cell.angle_gamma   90.00
#
_symmetry.space_group_name_H-M   'P 1'
#
loop_
_entity.id
_entity.type
_entity.pdbx_description
1 polymer ?
#
loop_
_entity_poly.entity_id
_entity_poly.type
_entity_poly.pdbx_seq_one_letter_code
_entity_poly.pdbx_strand_id
1 'polypeptide(L)'
;TSPKARESRAKMNYWDLIKIKSFYTAKETIYKTNRQLTEWEKIVANAVSDKGQVSKIYKELTKFHTRKTNNPVKKWAEDMNRYFSKEDIQMANRHLKLCSASLLIREIQIKTTLRYHLTPVRVAKMNKSGDSRCWQGCGETGTLLHCWWECKLVQPLCKTVWRFFKKLTVELPYDPAVSLLGFYPRDTGVLMHRSTCTPMFIAALSTTAKTWKEPKCPSTDEWIKKMWFIYTMKYDMAMRKNEIW
;
A
#
# COMPACT_ATOMS: atom_id res chain seq x y z
N THR A 1 20.64 -18.93 27.40
CA THR A 1 21.52 -17.82 27.85
C THR A 1 22.80 -17.85 27.04
N SER A 2 23.22 -16.71 26.46
CA SER A 2 24.38 -16.62 25.56
C SER A 2 25.71 -16.96 26.27
N PRO A 3 26.70 -17.59 25.59
CA PRO A 3 28.01 -17.93 26.18
C PRO A 3 28.72 -16.74 26.82
N LYS A 4 28.62 -15.54 26.21
CA LYS A 4 29.16 -14.28 26.75
C LYS A 4 28.57 -13.89 28.11
N ALA A 5 27.33 -14.28 28.39
CA ALA A 5 26.66 -14.00 29.67
C ALA A 5 27.05 -14.98 30.79
N ARG A 6 27.68 -16.12 30.45
CA ARG A 6 28.24 -17.06 31.44
C ARG A 6 29.64 -16.61 31.88
N GLU A 7 30.45 -16.12 30.95
CA GLU A 7 31.83 -15.71 31.18
C GLU A 7 31.93 -14.45 32.07
N SER A 8 31.02 -13.50 31.88
CA SER A 8 30.91 -12.30 32.73
C SER A 8 30.34 -12.61 34.13
N ARG A 9 29.59 -13.70 34.28
CA ARG A 9 29.04 -14.16 35.57
C ARG A 9 30.11 -14.84 36.45
N ALA A 10 31.16 -15.41 35.84
CA ALA A 10 32.27 -16.05 36.53
C ALA A 10 33.30 -15.06 37.11
N LYS A 11 33.34 -13.81 36.62
CA LYS A 11 34.25 -12.74 37.09
C LYS A 11 33.63 -11.79 38.10
N MET A 12 32.34 -11.91 38.39
CA MET A 12 31.62 -11.04 39.32
C MET A 12 31.73 -11.58 40.75
N ASN A 13 32.29 -10.78 41.66
CA ASN A 13 32.36 -11.13 43.08
C ASN A 13 30.93 -11.28 43.64
N TYR A 14 30.75 -12.24 44.54
CA TYR A 14 29.48 -12.49 45.24
C TYR A 14 28.88 -11.21 45.84
N TRP A 15 29.72 -10.30 46.36
CA TRP A 15 29.27 -9.02 46.92
C TRP A 15 28.76 -8.04 45.87
N ASP A 16 29.32 -8.06 44.66
CA ASP A 16 28.82 -7.24 43.54
C ASP A 16 27.47 -7.77 43.04
N LEU A 17 27.31 -9.11 43.05
CA LEU A 17 26.03 -9.76 42.80
C LEU A 17 24.96 -9.35 43.81
N ILE A 18 25.31 -9.28 45.09
CA ILE A 18 24.40 -8.82 46.16
C ILE A 18 24.06 -7.33 45.98
N LYS A 19 25.03 -6.47 45.68
CA LYS A 19 24.79 -5.04 45.43
C LYS A 19 23.89 -4.81 44.22
N ILE A 20 24.13 -5.53 43.13
CA ILE A 20 23.30 -5.45 41.93
C ILE A 20 21.88 -5.95 42.24
N LYS A 21 21.73 -7.10 42.91
CA LYS A 21 20.41 -7.58 43.34
C LYS A 21 19.70 -6.57 44.22
N SER A 22 20.36 -6.07 45.26
CA SER A 22 19.85 -5.02 46.16
C SER A 22 19.37 -3.78 45.40
N PHE A 23 20.17 -3.29 44.46
CA PHE A 23 19.82 -2.13 43.63
C PHE A 23 18.58 -2.37 42.76
N TYR A 24 18.47 -3.55 42.14
CA TYR A 24 17.29 -3.91 41.35
C TYR A 24 16.04 -4.12 42.23
N THR A 25 16.18 -4.77 43.38
CA THR A 25 15.07 -4.96 44.34
C THR A 25 14.59 -3.62 44.90
N ALA A 26 15.50 -2.71 45.22
CA ALA A 26 15.17 -1.36 45.66
C ALA A 26 14.45 -0.56 44.56
N LYS A 27 14.89 -0.67 43.30
CA LYS A 27 14.19 -0.05 42.16
C LYS A 27 12.82 -0.68 41.88
N GLU A 28 12.67 -2.00 41.96
CA GLU A 28 11.35 -2.65 41.88
C GLU A 28 10.39 -2.15 42.96
N THR A 29 10.91 -1.87 44.16
CA THR A 29 10.11 -1.34 45.27
C THR A 29 9.74 0.13 45.04
N ILE A 30 10.62 0.93 44.44
CA ILE A 30 10.39 2.35 44.13
C ILE A 30 9.43 2.54 42.93
N TYR A 31 9.44 1.63 41.95
CA TYR A 31 8.56 1.69 40.77
C TYR A 31 7.24 0.92 40.92
N LYS A 32 7.01 0.23 42.04
CA LYS A 32 5.67 -0.27 42.42
C LYS A 32 4.81 0.90 42.90
N THR A 33 4.44 1.77 41.97
CA THR A 33 3.30 2.66 42.18
C THR A 33 2.05 1.79 42.38
N ASN A 34 1.26 2.02 43.44
CA ASN A 34 -0.07 1.44 43.68
C ASN A 34 -1.12 1.89 42.63
N ARG A 35 -0.68 2.13 41.40
CA ARG A 35 -1.53 2.51 40.28
C ARG A 35 -2.13 1.24 39.71
N GLN A 36 -3.44 1.23 39.56
CA GLN A 36 -4.13 0.16 38.84
C GLN A 36 -3.61 0.10 37.41
N LEU A 37 -3.12 -1.07 36.99
CA LEU A 37 -2.63 -1.28 35.63
C LEU A 37 -3.75 -0.98 34.63
N THR A 38 -3.42 -0.27 33.56
CA THR A 38 -4.31 -0.12 32.42
C THR A 38 -4.52 -1.47 31.73
N GLU A 39 -5.59 -1.63 30.96
CA GLU A 39 -5.84 -2.86 30.20
C GLU A 39 -4.67 -3.23 29.27
N TRP A 40 -3.97 -2.23 28.72
CA TRP A 40 -2.73 -2.42 27.96
C TRP A 40 -1.60 -3.01 28.79
N GLU A 41 -1.33 -2.43 29.95
CA GLU A 41 -0.27 -2.88 30.84
C GLU A 41 -0.60 -4.28 31.40
N LYS A 42 -1.88 -4.61 31.62
CA LYS A 42 -2.33 -5.96 31.97
C LYS A 42 -2.08 -6.98 30.86
N ILE A 43 -2.25 -6.60 29.59
CA ILE A 43 -1.96 -7.48 28.44
C ILE A 43 -0.46 -7.77 28.32
N VAL A 44 0.39 -6.76 28.55
CA VAL A 44 1.85 -6.90 28.49
C VAL A 44 2.41 -7.65 29.69
N ALA A 45 1.87 -7.41 30.90
CA ALA A 45 2.34 -8.04 32.13
C ALA A 45 1.90 -9.50 32.30
N ASN A 46 0.72 -9.88 31.78
CA ASN A 46 0.15 -11.23 31.95
C ASN A 46 0.37 -12.15 30.72
N ALA A 47 1.47 -11.98 29.98
CA ALA A 47 1.78 -12.69 28.75
C ALA A 47 2.20 -14.18 28.96
N VAL A 48 1.51 -14.92 29.84
CA VAL A 48 1.86 -16.29 30.23
C VAL A 48 1.23 -17.35 29.29
N SER A 49 0.28 -16.96 28.44
CA SER A 49 -0.35 -17.87 27.47
C SER A 49 -0.61 -17.18 26.13
N ASP A 50 -0.08 -17.75 25.04
CA ASP A 50 -0.18 -17.22 23.67
C ASP A 50 -1.62 -17.25 23.10
N LYS A 51 -2.50 -18.08 23.67
CA LYS A 51 -3.84 -18.30 23.12
C LYS A 51 -4.73 -17.07 23.33
N GLY A 52 -5.13 -16.44 22.23
CA GLY A 52 -6.05 -15.29 22.24
C GLY A 52 -5.43 -13.94 22.59
N GLN A 53 -4.10 -13.87 22.79
CA GLN A 53 -3.41 -12.59 23.01
C GLN A 53 -3.60 -11.63 21.84
N VAL A 54 -3.47 -12.12 20.60
CA VAL A 54 -3.69 -11.32 19.38
C VAL A 54 -5.09 -10.70 19.36
N SER A 55 -6.12 -11.45 19.80
CA SER A 55 -7.49 -10.93 19.88
C SER A 55 -7.64 -9.85 20.95
N LYS A 56 -7.01 -10.03 22.12
CA LYS A 56 -7.01 -9.02 23.21
C LYS A 56 -6.29 -7.73 22.75
N ILE A 57 -5.12 -7.86 22.12
CA ILE A 57 -4.38 -6.74 21.54
C ILE A 57 -5.24 -6.05 20.48
N TYR A 58 -5.86 -6.79 19.56
CA TYR A 58 -6.70 -6.23 18.51
C TYR A 58 -7.92 -5.48 19.09
N LYS A 59 -8.58 -6.02 20.12
CA LYS A 59 -9.69 -5.35 20.81
C LYS A 59 -9.26 -4.02 21.43
N GLU A 60 -8.12 -3.98 22.12
CA GLU A 60 -7.61 -2.73 22.67
C GLU A 60 -7.22 -1.75 21.57
N LEU A 61 -6.47 -2.17 20.53
CA LEU A 61 -6.15 -1.31 19.39
C LEU A 61 -7.39 -0.70 18.73
N THR A 62 -8.48 -1.46 18.63
CA THR A 62 -9.74 -1.00 18.05
C THR A 62 -10.37 0.14 18.86
N LYS A 63 -10.21 0.16 20.19
CA LYS A 63 -10.71 1.25 21.04
C LYS A 63 -9.98 2.58 20.79
N PHE A 64 -8.69 2.53 20.43
CA PHE A 64 -7.92 3.73 20.05
C PHE A 64 -8.19 4.16 18.61
N HIS A 65 -8.90 3.34 17.83
CA HIS A 65 -9.30 3.68 16.47
C HIS A 65 -10.60 4.52 16.45
N THR A 66 -10.59 5.67 17.14
CA THR A 66 -11.67 6.68 17.07
C THR A 66 -11.52 7.63 15.89
N ARG A 67 -10.33 7.70 15.28
CA ARG A 67 -10.11 8.48 14.06
C ARG A 67 -10.81 7.79 12.88
N LYS A 68 -11.80 8.49 12.30
CA LYS A 68 -12.41 8.15 11.00
C LYS A 68 -11.30 7.68 10.05
N THR A 69 -11.30 6.41 9.68
CA THR A 69 -10.25 5.81 8.85
C THR A 69 -10.10 6.66 7.59
N ASN A 70 -8.88 7.13 7.31
CA ASN A 70 -8.58 7.88 6.09
C ASN A 70 -8.79 6.94 4.90
N ASN A 71 -10.00 6.89 4.37
CA ASN A 71 -10.33 6.05 3.23
C ASN A 71 -9.55 6.56 2.01
N PRO A 72 -8.59 5.78 1.45
CA PRO A 72 -7.78 6.23 0.34
C PRO A 72 -8.59 6.58 -0.90
N VAL A 73 -9.73 5.90 -1.13
CA VAL A 73 -10.64 6.17 -2.24
C VAL A 73 -11.31 7.54 -2.09
N LYS A 74 -11.66 7.96 -0.86
CA LYS A 74 -12.16 9.32 -0.63
C LYS A 74 -11.11 10.38 -0.91
N LYS A 75 -9.86 10.09 -0.57
CA LYS A 75 -8.74 11.00 -0.90
C LYS A 75 -8.48 11.08 -2.40
N TRP A 76 -8.65 9.99 -3.13
CA TRP A 76 -8.64 10.03 -4.59
C TRP A 76 -9.78 10.87 -5.16
N ALA A 77 -10.97 10.80 -4.55
CA ALA A 77 -12.10 11.64 -4.92
C ALA A 77 -11.78 13.14 -4.76
N GLU A 78 -11.17 13.51 -3.62
CA GLU A 78 -10.69 14.88 -3.37
C GLU A 78 -9.66 15.30 -4.44
N ASP A 79 -8.64 14.48 -4.71
CA ASP A 79 -7.61 14.78 -5.72
C ASP A 79 -8.22 14.97 -7.12
N MET A 80 -9.24 14.18 -7.48
CA MET A 80 -9.93 14.24 -8.77
C MET A 80 -11.04 15.30 -8.82
N ASN A 81 -11.27 16.04 -7.72
CA ASN A 81 -12.38 16.99 -7.55
C ASN A 81 -13.76 16.36 -7.87
N ARG A 82 -14.02 15.17 -7.31
CA ARG A 82 -15.24 14.39 -7.55
C ARG A 82 -15.84 13.82 -6.28
N TYR A 83 -17.14 13.52 -6.35
CA TYR A 83 -17.84 12.77 -5.33
C TYR A 83 -17.92 11.28 -5.70
N PHE A 84 -17.62 10.41 -4.74
CA PHE A 84 -17.83 8.96 -4.86
C PHE A 84 -18.86 8.50 -3.84
N SER A 85 -19.86 7.75 -4.31
CA SER A 85 -20.89 7.14 -3.46
C SER A 85 -20.31 6.03 -2.58
N LYS A 86 -21.11 5.52 -1.63
CA LYS A 86 -20.70 4.36 -0.81
C LYS A 86 -20.49 3.13 -1.70
N GLU A 87 -21.30 2.98 -2.73
CA GLU A 87 -21.29 1.89 -3.70
C GLU A 87 -20.00 1.94 -4.54
N ASP A 88 -19.58 3.12 -4.99
CA ASP A 88 -18.32 3.31 -5.72
C ASP A 88 -17.12 2.93 -4.85
N ILE A 89 -17.12 3.36 -3.59
CA ILE A 89 -16.08 3.00 -2.62
C ILE A 89 -16.04 1.48 -2.42
N GLN A 90 -17.19 0.82 -2.29
CA GLN A 90 -17.25 -0.64 -2.21
C GLN A 90 -16.72 -1.30 -3.49
N MET A 91 -17.04 -0.74 -4.65
CA MET A 91 -16.57 -1.24 -5.95
C MET A 91 -15.05 -1.17 -6.07
N ALA A 92 -14.42 -0.05 -5.70
CA ALA A 92 -12.96 0.08 -5.63
C ALA A 92 -12.36 -0.99 -4.71
N ASN A 93 -12.93 -1.15 -3.51
CA ASN A 93 -12.44 -2.14 -2.55
C ASN A 93 -12.59 -3.58 -3.05
N ARG A 94 -13.66 -3.91 -3.78
CA ARG A 94 -13.80 -5.20 -4.45
C ARG A 94 -12.78 -5.35 -5.58
N HIS A 95 -12.56 -4.31 -6.38
CA HIS A 95 -11.56 -4.29 -7.43
C HIS A 95 -10.16 -4.60 -6.87
N LEU A 96 -9.78 -3.97 -5.76
CA LEU A 96 -8.50 -4.26 -5.08
C LEU A 96 -8.32 -5.74 -4.72
N LYS A 97 -9.40 -6.42 -4.31
CA LYS A 97 -9.34 -7.84 -3.92
C LYS A 97 -9.29 -8.77 -5.14
N LEU A 98 -9.98 -8.42 -6.22
CA LEU A 98 -10.30 -9.30 -7.35
C LEU A 98 -9.56 -8.97 -8.66
N CYS A 99 -8.78 -7.91 -8.72
CA CYS A 99 -8.12 -7.47 -9.97
C CYS A 99 -7.16 -8.52 -10.57
N SER A 100 -6.61 -9.42 -9.75
CA SER A 100 -5.79 -10.56 -10.21
C SER A 100 -5.72 -11.65 -9.14
N ALA A 101 -5.55 -12.90 -9.57
CA ALA A 101 -5.21 -14.01 -8.69
C ALA A 101 -3.75 -13.95 -8.20
N SER A 102 -2.86 -13.28 -8.94
CA SER A 102 -1.45 -13.13 -8.56
C SER A 102 -1.31 -12.01 -7.54
N LEU A 103 -0.66 -12.32 -6.42
CA LEU A 103 -0.37 -11.34 -5.36
C LEU A 103 0.51 -10.20 -5.89
N LEU A 104 1.51 -10.50 -6.72
CA LEU A 104 2.42 -9.50 -7.29
C LEU A 104 1.69 -8.50 -8.18
N ILE A 105 0.73 -8.97 -8.97
CA ILE A 105 -0.09 -8.11 -9.84
C ILE A 105 -1.05 -7.28 -9.00
N ARG A 106 -1.69 -7.90 -8.01
CA ARG A 106 -2.64 -7.23 -7.10
C ARG A 106 -1.97 -6.16 -6.25
N GLU A 107 -0.72 -6.39 -5.84
CA GLU A 107 0.07 -5.44 -5.06
C GLU A 107 0.24 -4.10 -5.78
N ILE A 108 0.39 -4.10 -7.10
CA ILE A 108 0.53 -2.87 -7.90
C ILE A 108 -0.72 -2.00 -7.79
N GLN A 109 -1.90 -2.60 -7.95
CA GLN A 109 -3.17 -1.89 -7.80
C GLN A 109 -3.36 -1.40 -6.36
N ILE A 110 -3.05 -2.26 -5.37
CA ILE A 110 -3.13 -1.91 -3.94
C ILE A 110 -2.24 -0.71 -3.63
N LYS A 111 -0.96 -0.72 -4.02
CA LYS A 111 -0.03 0.40 -3.78
C LYS A 111 -0.53 1.70 -4.40
N THR A 112 -1.09 1.62 -5.61
CA THR A 112 -1.67 2.77 -6.31
C THR A 112 -2.86 3.32 -5.54
N THR A 113 -3.88 2.50 -5.28
CA THR A 113 -5.11 2.95 -4.60
C THR A 113 -4.85 3.38 -3.15
N LEU A 114 -3.92 2.73 -2.44
CA LEU A 114 -3.50 3.13 -1.09
C LEU A 114 -2.61 4.39 -1.06
N ARG A 115 -2.28 4.97 -2.22
CA ARG A 115 -1.46 6.20 -2.33
C ARG A 115 -0.07 6.02 -1.70
N TYR A 116 0.53 4.85 -1.92
CA TYR A 116 1.78 4.41 -1.31
C TYR A 116 2.99 5.24 -1.76
N HIS A 117 3.00 5.65 -3.03
CA HIS A 117 4.12 6.37 -3.61
C HIS A 117 4.23 7.80 -3.05
N LEU A 118 5.42 8.17 -2.57
CA LEU A 118 5.71 9.54 -2.14
C LEU A 118 5.68 10.48 -3.34
N THR A 119 5.10 11.67 -3.17
CA THR A 119 5.05 12.68 -4.23
C THR A 119 6.03 13.80 -3.93
N PRO A 120 6.47 14.57 -4.95
CA PRO A 120 7.25 15.79 -4.74
C PRO A 120 6.64 16.72 -3.70
N VAL A 121 5.33 16.98 -3.76
CA VAL A 121 4.62 17.82 -2.76
C VAL A 121 4.77 17.28 -1.33
N ARG A 122 4.67 15.95 -1.14
CA ARG A 122 4.83 15.34 0.19
C ARG A 122 6.27 15.43 0.66
N VAL A 123 7.24 15.15 -0.22
CA VAL A 123 8.67 15.21 0.09
C VAL A 123 9.10 16.63 0.40
N ALA A 124 8.64 17.61 -0.36
CA ALA A 124 8.86 19.03 -0.13
C ALA A 124 8.45 19.43 1.30
N LYS A 125 7.22 19.04 1.69
CA LYS A 125 6.71 19.28 3.04
C LYS A 125 7.52 18.57 4.13
N MET A 126 7.94 17.33 3.91
CA MET A 126 8.73 16.55 4.88
C MET A 126 10.13 17.15 5.08
N ASN A 127 10.79 17.54 4.00
CA ASN A 127 12.15 18.06 4.02
C ASN A 127 12.21 19.57 4.27
N LYS A 128 11.05 20.23 4.40
CA LYS A 128 10.92 21.70 4.42
C LYS A 128 11.59 22.36 3.21
N SER A 129 11.69 21.65 2.09
CA SER A 129 12.13 22.23 0.82
C SER A 129 10.91 22.83 0.12
N GLY A 130 11.11 23.96 -0.57
CA GLY A 130 10.05 24.56 -1.41
C GLY A 130 9.82 23.80 -2.73
N ASP A 131 10.75 22.92 -3.11
CA ASP A 131 10.69 22.24 -4.41
C ASP A 131 9.67 21.10 -4.42
N SER A 132 8.49 21.40 -4.96
CA SER A 132 7.38 20.47 -5.15
C SER A 132 7.19 20.07 -6.61
N ARG A 133 8.18 20.33 -7.48
CA ARG A 133 8.06 20.07 -8.92
C ARG A 133 8.06 18.58 -9.23
N CYS A 134 7.32 18.21 -10.27
CA CYS A 134 7.20 16.84 -10.74
C CYS A 134 8.57 16.23 -11.07
N TRP A 135 8.84 15.04 -10.54
CA TRP A 135 10.10 14.32 -10.78
C TRP A 135 10.30 13.93 -12.24
N GLN A 136 9.23 13.87 -13.03
CA GLN A 136 9.33 13.65 -14.47
C GLN A 136 9.95 14.83 -15.23
N GLY A 137 10.11 16.00 -14.58
CA GLY A 137 10.70 17.18 -15.21
C GLY A 137 9.73 17.98 -16.08
N CYS A 138 8.42 17.82 -15.90
CA CYS A 138 7.42 18.52 -16.71
C CYS A 138 7.29 20.02 -16.37
N GLY A 139 7.81 20.44 -15.20
CA GLY A 139 7.76 21.82 -14.68
C GLY A 139 6.60 22.13 -13.73
N GLU A 140 5.56 21.30 -13.68
CA GLU A 140 4.37 21.50 -12.85
C GLU A 140 4.52 20.89 -11.44
N THR A 141 3.60 21.24 -10.54
CA THR A 141 3.54 20.71 -9.17
C THR A 141 3.26 19.20 -9.18
N GLY A 142 4.16 18.42 -8.61
CA GLY A 142 4.05 16.96 -8.51
C GLY A 142 3.08 16.51 -7.41
N THR A 143 1.77 16.68 -7.65
CA THR A 143 0.72 16.04 -6.85
C THR A 143 0.63 14.55 -7.21
N LEU A 144 -0.14 13.78 -6.43
CA LEU A 144 -0.30 12.36 -6.70
C LEU A 144 -1.03 12.11 -8.02
N LEU A 145 -2.18 12.77 -8.22
CA LEU A 145 -2.95 12.66 -9.46
C LEU A 145 -2.16 13.17 -10.66
N HIS A 146 -1.39 14.25 -10.49
CA HIS A 146 -0.50 14.74 -11.53
C HIS A 146 0.52 13.67 -11.96
N CYS A 147 1.26 13.10 -11.01
CA CYS A 147 2.30 12.11 -11.32
C CYS A 147 1.75 10.80 -11.92
N TRP A 148 0.51 10.43 -11.61
CA TRP A 148 -0.12 9.23 -12.15
C TRP A 148 -0.87 9.43 -13.47
N TRP A 149 -1.40 10.63 -13.70
CA TRP A 149 -2.36 10.86 -14.77
C TRP A 149 -2.14 12.19 -15.49
N GLU A 150 -2.21 13.34 -14.80
CA GLU A 150 -2.33 14.65 -15.47
C GLU A 150 -1.03 15.12 -16.12
N CYS A 151 0.11 14.61 -15.66
CA CYS A 151 1.42 15.00 -16.19
C CYS A 151 1.49 14.81 -17.70
N LYS A 152 1.80 15.89 -18.43
CA LYS A 152 1.97 15.89 -19.89
C LYS A 152 2.97 14.85 -20.43
N LEU A 153 3.89 14.39 -19.58
CA LEU A 153 4.88 13.37 -19.90
C LEU A 153 4.39 11.93 -19.64
N VAL A 154 3.36 11.76 -18.80
CA VAL A 154 2.72 10.48 -18.50
C VAL A 154 1.51 10.24 -19.42
N GLN A 155 0.79 11.32 -19.76
CA GLN A 155 -0.35 11.34 -20.68
C GLN A 155 -0.14 10.56 -21.99
N PRO A 156 1.02 10.61 -22.67
CA PRO A 156 1.25 9.83 -23.89
C PRO A 156 1.03 8.33 -23.70
N LEU A 157 1.53 7.75 -22.60
CA LEU A 157 1.31 6.33 -22.30
C LEU A 157 -0.17 6.05 -22.06
N CYS A 158 -0.85 6.88 -21.24
CA CYS A 158 -2.28 6.74 -20.99
C CYS A 158 -3.07 6.79 -22.30
N LYS A 159 -2.78 7.73 -23.20
CA LYS A 159 -3.45 7.82 -24.51
C LYS A 159 -3.18 6.58 -25.37
N THR A 160 -1.96 6.04 -25.36
CA THR A 160 -1.64 4.80 -26.07
C THR A 160 -2.46 3.61 -25.56
N VAL A 161 -2.60 3.46 -24.24
CA VAL A 161 -3.42 2.40 -23.65
C VAL A 161 -4.88 2.51 -24.12
N TRP A 162 -5.46 3.72 -24.14
CA TRP A 162 -6.83 3.91 -24.63
C TRP A 162 -6.99 3.69 -26.14
N ARG A 163 -6.00 4.09 -26.96
CA ARG A 163 -5.99 3.75 -28.39
C ARG A 163 -5.97 2.24 -28.60
N PHE A 164 -5.27 1.50 -27.75
CA PHE A 164 -5.24 0.04 -27.81
C PHE A 164 -6.60 -0.55 -27.49
N PHE A 165 -7.32 -0.05 -26.47
CA PHE A 165 -8.69 -0.49 -26.20
C PHE A 165 -9.65 -0.24 -27.36
N LYS A 166 -9.55 0.93 -28.00
CA LYS A 166 -10.35 1.21 -29.21
C LYS A 166 -10.11 0.19 -30.33
N LYS A 167 -8.85 -0.25 -30.52
CA LYS A 167 -8.52 -1.31 -31.48
C LYS A 167 -9.11 -2.67 -31.11
N LEU A 168 -9.31 -2.91 -29.82
CA LEU A 168 -9.99 -4.11 -29.30
C LEU A 168 -11.52 -3.93 -29.21
N THR A 169 -12.07 -2.90 -29.86
CA THR A 169 -13.50 -2.56 -29.82
C THR A 169 -14.05 -2.36 -28.40
N VAL A 170 -13.20 -1.99 -27.44
CA VAL A 170 -13.59 -1.67 -26.07
C VAL A 170 -13.65 -0.16 -25.92
N GLU A 171 -14.86 0.37 -25.74
CA GLU A 171 -15.08 1.79 -25.50
C GLU A 171 -15.04 2.10 -24.00
N LEU A 172 -14.00 2.80 -23.57
CA LEU A 172 -13.85 3.25 -22.18
C LEU A 172 -13.77 4.77 -22.11
N PRO A 173 -14.40 5.42 -21.11
CA PRO A 173 -14.21 6.83 -20.88
C PRO A 173 -12.74 7.10 -20.54
N TYR A 174 -12.18 8.19 -21.07
CA TYR A 174 -10.81 8.61 -20.80
C TYR A 174 -10.73 9.26 -19.42
N ASP A 175 -10.70 8.41 -18.39
CA ASP A 175 -10.92 8.81 -17.01
C ASP A 175 -9.91 8.17 -16.05
N PRO A 176 -9.25 8.96 -15.17
CA PRO A 176 -8.29 8.41 -14.21
C PRO A 176 -8.92 7.43 -13.21
N ALA A 177 -10.21 7.55 -12.90
CA ALA A 177 -10.87 6.61 -11.98
C ALA A 177 -10.99 5.20 -12.57
N VAL A 178 -11.10 5.08 -13.90
CA VAL A 178 -11.12 3.78 -14.59
C VAL A 178 -9.76 3.08 -14.41
N SER A 179 -8.66 3.78 -14.63
CA SER A 179 -7.32 3.21 -14.54
C SER A 179 -6.81 3.04 -13.11
N LEU A 180 -6.98 4.05 -12.24
CA LEU A 180 -6.41 4.09 -10.89
C LEU A 180 -7.25 3.36 -9.84
N LEU A 181 -8.57 3.29 -10.04
CA LEU A 181 -9.52 2.73 -9.06
C LEU A 181 -10.33 1.54 -9.61
N GLY A 182 -10.26 1.28 -10.92
CA GLY A 182 -11.01 0.21 -11.56
C GLY A 182 -12.50 0.49 -11.65
N PHE A 183 -12.89 1.76 -11.78
CA PHE A 183 -14.28 2.20 -11.96
C PHE A 183 -14.72 2.02 -13.41
N TYR A 184 -14.97 0.76 -13.78
CA TYR A 184 -15.55 0.45 -15.07
C TYR A 184 -17.02 0.91 -15.12
N PRO A 185 -17.47 1.50 -16.24
CA PRO A 185 -18.89 1.75 -16.43
C PRO A 185 -19.69 0.44 -16.37
N ARG A 186 -20.96 0.57 -15.98
CA ARG A 186 -21.85 -0.56 -15.65
C ARG A 186 -22.49 -1.21 -16.88
N ASP A 187 -22.14 -0.75 -18.07
CA ASP A 187 -22.59 -1.33 -19.32
C ASP A 187 -22.06 -2.77 -19.45
N THR A 188 -22.95 -3.66 -19.88
CA THR A 188 -22.71 -5.11 -19.90
C THR A 188 -21.51 -5.48 -20.78
N GLY A 189 -21.29 -4.73 -21.87
CA GLY A 189 -20.15 -4.91 -22.77
C GLY A 189 -18.80 -4.66 -22.11
N VAL A 190 -18.61 -3.48 -21.50
CA VAL A 190 -17.35 -3.15 -20.81
C VAL A 190 -17.10 -4.07 -19.60
N LEU A 191 -18.15 -4.49 -18.90
CA LEU A 191 -18.03 -5.43 -17.78
C LEU A 191 -17.40 -6.77 -18.24
N MET A 192 -17.77 -7.27 -19.43
CA MET A 192 -17.19 -8.47 -20.03
C MET A 192 -15.71 -8.29 -20.38
N HIS A 193 -15.30 -7.07 -20.74
CA HIS A 193 -13.91 -6.75 -21.07
C HIS A 193 -13.03 -6.43 -19.85
N ARG A 194 -13.58 -6.39 -18.63
CA ARG A 194 -12.82 -6.07 -17.41
C ARG A 194 -11.59 -6.98 -17.21
N SER A 195 -11.74 -8.27 -17.49
CA SER A 195 -10.68 -9.28 -17.38
C SER A 195 -9.50 -9.01 -18.33
N THR A 196 -9.79 -8.35 -19.46
CA THR A 196 -8.85 -7.92 -20.49
C THR A 196 -8.26 -6.55 -20.17
N CYS A 197 -9.06 -5.59 -19.70
CA CYS A 197 -8.60 -4.22 -19.46
C CYS A 197 -7.74 -4.08 -18.19
N THR A 198 -8.11 -4.81 -17.12
CA THR A 198 -7.44 -4.68 -15.81
C THR A 198 -5.93 -4.97 -15.90
N PRO A 199 -5.47 -6.07 -16.53
CA PRO A 199 -4.04 -6.32 -16.74
C PRO A 199 -3.29 -5.19 -17.45
N MET A 200 -3.90 -4.59 -18.47
CA MET A 200 -3.28 -3.55 -19.29
C MET A 200 -3.12 -2.24 -18.50
N PHE A 201 -4.13 -1.87 -17.70
CA PHE A 201 -4.01 -0.76 -16.76
C PHE A 201 -2.95 -1.02 -15.69
N ILE A 202 -2.96 -2.20 -15.07
CA ILE A 202 -1.96 -2.55 -14.05
C ILE A 202 -0.54 -2.52 -14.65
N ALA A 203 -0.36 -2.93 -15.90
CA ALA A 203 0.91 -2.79 -16.60
C ALA A 203 1.33 -1.33 -16.72
N ALA A 204 0.42 -0.44 -17.13
CA ALA A 204 0.70 0.99 -17.26
C ALA A 204 1.05 1.63 -15.90
N LEU A 205 0.32 1.26 -14.85
CA LEU A 205 0.62 1.67 -13.48
C LEU A 205 2.01 1.19 -13.04
N SER A 206 2.34 -0.07 -13.32
CA SER A 206 3.65 -0.62 -13.00
C SER A 206 4.78 0.08 -13.75
N THR A 207 4.59 0.42 -15.02
CA THR A 207 5.61 1.12 -15.83
C THR A 207 5.81 2.53 -15.32
N THR A 208 4.74 3.24 -14.95
CA THR A 208 4.79 4.58 -14.36
C THR A 208 5.44 4.56 -12.96
N ALA A 209 5.12 3.54 -12.16
CA ALA A 209 5.73 3.34 -10.84
C ALA A 209 7.23 3.06 -10.92
N LYS A 210 7.69 2.36 -11.97
CA LYS A 210 9.10 1.99 -12.16
C LYS A 210 9.99 3.22 -12.31
N THR A 211 9.55 4.25 -13.02
CA THR A 211 10.30 5.50 -13.22
C THR A 211 9.81 6.64 -12.30
N TRP A 212 9.14 6.30 -11.20
CA TRP A 212 8.40 7.27 -10.37
C TRP A 212 9.22 8.49 -9.92
N LYS A 213 10.48 8.27 -9.52
CA LYS A 213 11.42 9.32 -9.04
C LYS A 213 12.42 9.78 -10.09
N GLU A 214 12.36 9.23 -11.29
CA GLU A 214 13.32 9.53 -12.35
C GLU A 214 12.72 10.57 -13.31
N PRO A 215 13.53 11.43 -13.95
CA PRO A 215 13.09 12.32 -15.02
C PRO A 215 12.82 11.56 -16.34
N LYS A 216 12.42 10.30 -16.23
CA LYS A 216 12.27 9.37 -17.33
C LYS A 216 10.80 9.05 -17.52
N CYS A 217 10.29 9.46 -18.67
CA CYS A 217 8.91 9.20 -19.06
C CYS A 217 8.66 7.69 -19.21
N PRO A 218 7.47 7.20 -18.82
CA PRO A 218 7.13 5.80 -19.02
C PRO A 218 6.96 5.51 -20.52
N SER A 219 7.62 4.47 -21.03
CA SER A 219 7.63 4.16 -22.47
C SER A 219 6.58 3.10 -22.85
N THR A 220 6.13 3.17 -24.10
CA THR A 220 5.19 2.19 -24.67
C THR A 220 5.82 0.79 -24.72
N ASP A 221 7.11 0.68 -25.05
CA ASP A 221 7.79 -0.62 -25.12
C ASP A 221 7.89 -1.29 -23.75
N GLU A 222 8.22 -0.53 -22.70
CA GLU A 222 8.28 -1.07 -21.34
C GLU A 222 6.87 -1.46 -20.86
N TRP A 223 5.84 -0.71 -21.25
CA TRP A 223 4.45 -1.09 -21.02
C TRP A 223 4.08 -2.39 -21.74
N ILE A 224 4.42 -2.56 -23.02
CA ILE A 224 4.16 -3.80 -23.77
C ILE A 224 4.87 -4.99 -23.11
N LYS A 225 6.15 -4.86 -22.76
CA LYS A 225 6.90 -5.91 -22.04
C LYS A 225 6.22 -6.26 -20.71
N LYS A 226 5.76 -5.25 -19.96
CA LYS A 226 5.08 -5.47 -18.69
C LYS A 226 3.71 -6.12 -18.88
N MET A 227 2.96 -5.76 -19.91
CA MET A 227 1.71 -6.43 -20.26
C MET A 227 1.95 -7.90 -20.54
N TRP A 228 2.91 -8.23 -21.41
CA TRP A 228 3.27 -9.63 -21.70
C TRP A 228 3.59 -10.42 -20.43
N PHE A 229 4.44 -9.88 -19.57
CA PHE A 229 4.75 -10.50 -18.28
C PHE A 229 3.49 -10.78 -17.44
N ILE A 230 2.58 -9.81 -17.33
CA ILE A 230 1.34 -9.96 -16.56
C ILE A 230 0.43 -11.04 -17.18
N TYR A 231 0.31 -11.08 -18.51
CA TYR A 231 -0.50 -12.08 -19.20
C TYR A 231 0.09 -13.49 -19.07
N THR A 232 1.39 -13.66 -19.25
CA THR A 232 2.08 -14.94 -19.04
C THR A 232 1.88 -15.43 -17.61
N MET A 233 2.08 -14.56 -16.61
CA MET A 233 1.82 -14.94 -15.22
C MET A 233 0.36 -15.35 -14.97
N LYS A 234 -0.62 -14.67 -15.58
CA LYS A 234 -2.03 -15.04 -15.45
C LYS A 234 -2.31 -16.40 -16.09
N TYR A 235 -1.76 -16.64 -17.27
CA TYR A 235 -1.88 -17.91 -17.99
C TYR A 235 -1.32 -19.06 -17.17
N ASP A 236 -0.08 -18.94 -16.67
CA ASP A 236 0.57 -19.98 -15.87
C ASP A 236 -0.20 -20.30 -14.58
N MET A 237 -0.79 -19.29 -13.93
CA MET A 237 -1.62 -19.51 -12.75
C MET A 237 -2.94 -20.23 -13.08
N ALA A 238 -3.58 -19.89 -14.20
CA ALA A 238 -4.82 -20.53 -14.62
C ALA A 238 -4.57 -22.01 -14.99
N MET A 239 -3.45 -22.29 -15.66
CA MET A 239 -2.97 -23.66 -15.92
C MET A 239 -2.76 -24.44 -14.61
N ARG A 240 -2.11 -23.86 -13.60
CA ARG A 240 -1.89 -24.52 -12.30
C ARG A 240 -3.18 -24.83 -11.53
N LYS A 241 -4.25 -24.07 -11.78
CA LYS A 241 -5.53 -24.25 -11.11
C LYS A 241 -6.49 -25.18 -11.85
N ASN A 242 -6.08 -25.74 -12.99
CA ASN A 242 -6.95 -26.49 -13.90
C ASN A 242 -8.20 -25.69 -14.29
N GLU A 243 -8.11 -24.36 -14.38
CA GLU A 243 -9.23 -23.50 -14.81
C GLU A 243 -9.34 -23.40 -16.35
N ILE A 244 -8.46 -24.10 -17.09
CA ILE A 244 -8.36 -24.09 -18.56
C ILE A 244 -8.77 -25.45 -19.19
N TRP A 245 -9.22 -26.42 -18.39
CA TRP A 245 -9.77 -27.69 -18.86
C TRP A 245 -11.20 -27.90 -18.36
#